data_AF-A0A3B8RB64-F1
#
_entry.id   AF-A0A3B8RB64-F1
#
_cell.length_a   1.000
_cell.length_b   1.000
_cell.length_c   1.000
_cell.angle_alpha   90.00
_cell.angle_beta   90.00
_cell.angle_gamma   90.00
#
_symmetry.space_group_name_H-M   'P 1'
#
loop_
_entity.id
_entity.type
_entity.pdbx_description
1 polymer ?
#
loop_
_entity_poly.entity_id
_entity_poly.type
_entity_poly.pdbx_seq_one_letter_code
_entity_poly.pdbx_strand_id
1 'polypeptide(L)'
;MNLDIVILLAQDGLTNGAIYALLALALVMVFAVTRVIFVPQGEFVAFGALTLASLQANKFPGTVWLLLIAGIICFLLDWHYQRRLGDGLGRRLRWSLLWQLVFPLILVIALWMAQASSFKFSNLPLIAQLLLALLIVVPLGPMIYRLAFQPMAQAPVLVLLIVSVAVHLVLVGIGLVFFGAEGSRTPPFSEGALTLAGVPVNAQTL
;
A
#
# COMPACT_ATOMS: atom_id res chain seq x y z
N MET A 1 -15.41 -7.83 -38.36
CA MET A 1 -15.25 -7.70 -36.89
C MET A 1 -16.13 -8.77 -36.28
N ASN A 2 -15.57 -9.76 -35.59
CA ASN A 2 -16.32 -10.89 -35.06
C ASN A 2 -16.99 -10.49 -33.73
N LEU A 3 -18.21 -10.99 -33.47
CA LEU A 3 -18.97 -10.68 -32.26
C LEU A 3 -18.17 -10.99 -30.97
N ASP A 4 -17.33 -12.03 -31.01
CA ASP A 4 -16.47 -12.46 -29.91
C ASP A 4 -15.44 -11.38 -29.52
N ILE A 5 -14.86 -10.68 -30.50
CA ILE A 5 -13.91 -9.59 -30.26
C ILE A 5 -14.62 -8.42 -29.59
N VAL A 6 -15.87 -8.15 -29.98
CA VAL A 6 -16.69 -7.08 -29.39
C VAL A 6 -16.99 -7.38 -27.93
N ILE A 7 -17.38 -8.62 -27.62
CA ILE A 7 -17.69 -9.06 -26.25
C ILE A 7 -16.43 -9.00 -25.37
N LEU A 8 -15.28 -9.47 -25.89
CA LEU A 8 -14.01 -9.43 -25.16
C LEU A 8 -13.57 -7.99 -24.88
N LEU A 9 -13.57 -7.10 -25.90
CA LEU A 9 -13.22 -5.69 -25.70
C LEU A 9 -14.20 -4.97 -24.77
N ALA A 10 -15.49 -5.30 -24.82
CA ALA A 10 -16.49 -4.71 -23.92
C ALA A 10 -16.23 -5.12 -22.46
N GLN A 11 -15.89 -6.38 -22.21
CA GLN A 11 -15.53 -6.87 -20.88
C GLN A 11 -14.24 -6.23 -20.35
N ASP A 12 -13.19 -6.18 -21.18
CA ASP A 12 -11.93 -5.53 -20.82
C ASP A 12 -12.14 -4.04 -20.54
N GLY A 13 -12.95 -3.37 -21.36
CA GLY A 13 -13.33 -1.97 -21.18
C GLY A 13 -14.10 -1.74 -19.89
N LEU A 14 -15.06 -2.61 -19.56
CA LEU A 14 -15.85 -2.51 -18.33
C LEU A 14 -14.99 -2.75 -17.09
N THR A 15 -14.12 -3.76 -17.12
CA THR A 15 -13.24 -4.12 -16.00
C THR A 15 -12.24 -3.00 -15.72
N ASN A 16 -11.53 -2.53 -16.75
CA ASN A 16 -10.58 -1.41 -16.60
C ASN A 16 -11.31 -0.11 -16.23
N GLY A 17 -12.48 0.15 -16.83
CA GLY A 17 -13.32 1.30 -16.50
C GLY A 17 -13.75 1.32 -15.04
N ALA A 18 -14.15 0.18 -14.49
CA ALA A 18 -14.49 0.04 -13.08
C ALA A 18 -13.29 0.32 -12.16
N ILE A 19 -12.11 -0.19 -12.49
CA ILE A 19 -10.87 0.07 -11.74
C ILE A 19 -10.55 1.57 -11.72
N TYR A 20 -10.60 2.23 -12.89
CA TYR A 20 -10.33 3.67 -12.98
C TYR A 20 -11.41 4.50 -12.28
N ALA A 21 -12.68 4.08 -12.33
CA ALA A 21 -13.76 4.75 -11.61
C ALA A 21 -13.57 4.67 -10.08
N LEU A 22 -13.18 3.51 -9.56
CA LEU A 22 -12.86 3.34 -8.13
C LEU A 22 -11.62 4.15 -7.72
N LEU A 23 -10.59 4.21 -8.56
CA LEU A 23 -9.41 5.01 -8.31
C LEU A 23 -9.73 6.51 -8.29
N ALA A 24 -10.54 6.97 -9.25
CA ALA A 24 -11.05 8.34 -9.28
C ALA A 24 -11.90 8.67 -8.06
N LEU A 25 -12.79 7.76 -7.66
CA LEU A 25 -13.61 7.92 -6.45
C LEU A 25 -12.73 8.05 -5.20
N ALA A 26 -11.71 7.20 -5.05
CA ALA A 26 -10.78 7.28 -3.93
C ALA A 26 -10.02 8.61 -3.91
N LEU A 27 -9.50 9.08 -5.06
CA LEU A 27 -8.84 10.38 -5.16
C LEU A 27 -9.79 11.52 -4.76
N VAL A 28 -11.03 11.51 -5.25
CA VAL A 28 -12.05 12.52 -4.93
C VAL A 28 -12.41 12.49 -3.45
N MET A 29 -12.59 11.31 -2.85
CA MET A 29 -12.89 11.17 -1.42
C MET A 29 -11.76 11.73 -0.55
N VAL A 30 -10.50 11.41 -0.87
CA VAL A 30 -9.34 11.94 -0.14
C VAL A 30 -9.26 13.45 -0.30
N PHE A 31 -9.42 13.96 -1.52
CA PHE A 31 -9.38 15.40 -1.79
C PHE A 31 -10.52 16.16 -1.08
N ALA A 32 -11.74 15.62 -1.08
CA ALA A 32 -12.89 16.26 -0.46
C ALA A 32 -12.71 16.45 1.06
N VAL A 33 -12.05 15.51 1.74
CA VAL A 33 -11.83 15.58 3.20
C VAL A 33 -10.54 16.32 3.56
N THR A 34 -9.47 16.17 2.77
CA THR A 34 -8.14 16.66 3.16
C THR A 34 -7.64 17.86 2.34
N ARG A 35 -8.27 18.16 1.20
CA ARG A 35 -7.78 19.09 0.16
C ARG A 35 -6.46 18.66 -0.50
N VAL A 36 -6.00 17.43 -0.26
CA VAL A 36 -4.81 16.85 -0.88
C VAL A 36 -5.22 16.06 -2.11
N ILE A 37 -4.69 16.43 -3.27
CA ILE A 37 -4.76 15.60 -4.47
C ILE A 37 -3.69 14.52 -4.32
N PHE A 38 -4.07 13.34 -3.84
CA PHE A 38 -3.15 12.29 -3.41
C PHE A 38 -2.58 11.46 -4.57
N VAL A 39 -1.67 12.09 -5.34
CA VAL A 39 -0.96 11.46 -6.48
C VAL A 39 -0.27 10.11 -6.12
N PRO A 40 0.35 9.92 -4.94
CA PRO A 40 1.03 8.67 -4.59
C PRO A 40 0.14 7.44 -4.41
N GLN A 41 -1.18 7.54 -4.65
CA GLN A 41 -2.10 6.41 -4.50
C GLN A 41 -1.66 5.17 -5.29
N GLY A 42 -1.11 5.35 -6.50
CA GLY A 42 -0.58 4.25 -7.32
C GLY A 42 0.56 3.49 -6.63
N GLU A 43 1.38 4.17 -5.83
CA GLU A 43 2.50 3.55 -5.11
C GLU A 43 2.02 2.59 -4.02
N PHE A 44 0.90 2.90 -3.36
CA PHE A 44 0.30 1.99 -2.39
C PHE A 44 -0.23 0.72 -3.05
N VAL A 45 -0.83 0.85 -4.24
CA VAL A 45 -1.27 -0.30 -5.04
C VAL A 45 -0.05 -1.12 -5.48
N ALA A 46 0.99 -0.47 -5.99
CA ALA A 46 2.23 -1.12 -6.40
C ALA A 46 2.93 -1.84 -5.24
N PHE A 47 3.10 -1.17 -4.10
CA PHE A 47 3.68 -1.77 -2.89
C PHE A 47 2.84 -2.92 -2.35
N GLY A 48 1.52 -2.84 -2.42
CA GLY A 48 0.63 -3.96 -2.10
C GLY A 48 0.91 -5.18 -2.98
N ALA A 49 0.95 -4.97 -4.30
CA ALA A 49 1.22 -6.04 -5.27
C ALA A 49 2.63 -6.63 -5.10
N LEU A 50 3.66 -5.79 -4.94
CA LEU A 50 5.05 -6.22 -4.77
C LEU A 50 5.30 -6.91 -3.42
N THR A 51 4.59 -6.50 -2.36
CA THR A 51 4.59 -7.20 -1.07
C THR A 51 3.99 -8.59 -1.22
N LEU A 52 2.82 -8.69 -1.87
CA LEU A 52 2.16 -9.97 -2.13
C LEU A 52 3.05 -10.89 -2.98
N ALA A 53 3.66 -10.36 -4.05
CA ALA A 53 4.58 -11.10 -4.89
C ALA A 53 5.81 -11.60 -4.13
N SER A 54 6.35 -10.78 -3.21
CA SER A 54 7.47 -11.18 -2.34
C SER A 54 7.07 -12.33 -1.42
N LEU A 55 5.89 -12.26 -0.79
CA LEU A 55 5.34 -13.33 0.04
C LEU A 55 5.16 -14.63 -0.75
N GLN A 56 4.61 -14.56 -1.97
CA GLN A 56 4.43 -15.73 -2.83
C GLN A 56 5.76 -16.33 -3.31
N ALA A 57 6.77 -15.50 -3.53
CA ALA A 57 8.13 -15.93 -3.83
C ALA A 57 8.90 -16.43 -2.60
N ASN A 58 8.27 -16.49 -1.42
CA ASN A 58 8.91 -16.80 -0.13
C ASN A 58 10.11 -15.89 0.21
N LYS A 59 10.11 -14.66 -0.34
CA LYS A 59 11.10 -13.63 -0.05
C LYS A 59 10.59 -12.73 1.08
N PHE A 60 11.53 -12.22 1.88
CA PHE A 60 11.19 -11.26 2.91
C PHE A 60 10.72 -9.94 2.26
N PRO A 61 9.50 -9.43 2.52
CA PRO A 61 8.98 -8.27 1.81
C PRO A 61 9.73 -6.98 2.19
N GLY A 62 10.27 -6.28 1.20
CA GLY A 62 11.00 -5.02 1.41
C GLY A 62 10.16 -3.90 2.05
N THR A 63 8.85 -3.92 1.84
CA THR A 63 7.88 -2.95 2.41
C THR A 63 7.89 -2.91 3.94
N VAL A 64 8.25 -4.03 4.59
CA VAL A 64 8.29 -4.12 6.06
C VAL A 64 9.39 -3.21 6.62
N TRP A 65 10.53 -3.11 5.93
CA TRP A 65 11.61 -2.20 6.29
C TRP A 65 11.19 -0.74 6.09
N LEU A 66 10.50 -0.44 5.00
CA LEU A 66 9.94 0.88 4.75
C LEU A 66 8.97 1.29 5.88
N LEU A 67 8.10 0.37 6.30
CA LEU A 67 7.17 0.59 7.42
C LEU A 67 7.91 0.87 8.73
N LEU A 68 8.95 0.09 9.03
CA LEU A 68 9.76 0.28 10.24
C LEU A 68 10.48 1.63 10.22
N ILE A 69 11.10 2.00 9.10
CA ILE A 69 11.83 3.28 8.94
C ILE A 69 10.86 4.45 9.08
N ALA A 70 9.72 4.43 8.37
CA ALA A 70 8.71 5.48 8.48
C ALA A 70 8.17 5.60 9.91
N GLY A 71 7.97 4.46 10.59
CA GLY A 71 7.56 4.38 11.98
C GLY A 71 8.57 4.99 12.96
N ILE A 72 9.86 4.67 12.80
CA ILE A 72 10.95 5.26 13.58
C ILE A 72 10.98 6.79 13.38
N ILE A 73 10.91 7.27 12.14
CA ILE A 73 10.92 8.71 11.86
C ILE A 73 9.71 9.39 12.52
N CYS A 74 8.51 8.83 12.37
CA CYS A 74 7.30 9.36 13.02
C CYS A 74 7.44 9.44 14.55
N PHE A 75 7.96 8.38 15.16
CA PHE A 75 8.16 8.31 16.60
C PHE A 75 9.20 9.34 17.08
N LEU A 76 10.31 9.48 16.36
CA LEU A 76 11.35 10.47 16.69
C LEU A 76 10.82 11.90 16.60
N LEU A 77 9.97 12.20 15.62
CA LEU A 77 9.30 13.49 15.53
C LEU A 77 8.33 13.70 16.71
N ASP A 78 7.43 12.76 16.99
CA ASP A 78 6.48 12.84 18.11
C ASP A 78 7.23 13.02 19.45
N TRP A 79 8.34 12.30 19.63
CA TRP A 79 9.24 12.43 20.78
C TRP A 79 9.89 13.81 20.88
N HIS A 80 10.41 14.35 19.78
CA HIS A 80 11.04 15.66 19.74
C HIS A 80 10.06 16.80 20.00
N TYR A 81 8.85 16.72 19.43
CA TYR A 81 7.77 17.67 19.71
C TYR A 81 7.41 17.64 21.20
N GLN A 82 7.24 16.45 21.79
CA GLN A 82 6.85 16.33 23.19
C GLN A 82 7.93 16.81 24.16
N ARG A 83 9.21 16.56 23.87
CA ARG A 83 10.33 17.11 24.66
C ARG A 83 10.34 18.63 24.72
N ARG A 84 9.85 19.33 23.69
CA ARG A 84 9.76 20.79 23.67
C ARG A 84 8.59 21.35 24.47
N LEU A 85 7.53 20.56 24.66
CA LEU A 85 6.34 20.96 25.41
C LEU A 85 6.49 20.79 26.93
N GLY A 86 7.52 20.10 27.42
CA GLY A 86 7.85 20.00 28.85
C GLY A 86 6.91 19.11 29.68
N ASP A 87 5.73 18.76 29.16
CA ASP A 87 4.84 17.76 29.76
C ASP A 87 5.44 16.36 29.61
N GLY A 88 5.45 15.58 30.71
CA GLY A 88 6.06 14.25 30.80
C GLY A 88 5.57 13.22 29.76
N LEU A 89 5.91 11.93 29.94
CA LEU A 89 5.45 10.85 29.05
C LEU A 89 3.91 10.74 29.03
N GLY A 90 3.27 11.59 28.23
CA GLY A 90 1.83 11.66 28.10
C GLY A 90 1.29 10.42 27.39
N ARG A 91 0.00 10.14 27.61
CA ARG A 91 -0.77 9.09 26.93
C ARG A 91 -0.55 9.10 25.40
N ARG A 92 -0.32 10.28 24.81
CA ARG A 92 -0.02 10.49 23.39
C ARG A 92 1.30 9.85 22.94
N LEU A 93 2.38 10.00 23.71
CA LEU A 93 3.68 9.40 23.37
C LEU A 93 3.65 7.88 23.48
N ARG A 94 2.93 7.35 24.48
CA ARG A 94 2.71 5.92 24.62
C ARG A 94 1.93 5.36 23.43
N TRP A 95 0.86 6.04 23.00
CA TRP A 95 0.12 5.64 21.81
C TRP A 95 0.96 5.70 20.54
N SER A 96 1.76 6.76 20.38
CA SER A 96 2.74 6.91 19.29
C SER A 96 3.75 5.76 19.29
N LEU A 97 4.37 5.45 20.43
CA LEU A 97 5.30 4.32 20.58
C LEU A 97 4.66 3.00 20.16
N LEU A 98 3.45 2.71 20.63
CA LEU A 98 2.76 1.46 20.34
C LEU A 98 2.43 1.32 18.85
N TRP A 99 1.85 2.36 18.25
CA TRP A 99 1.38 2.28 16.86
C TRP A 99 2.50 2.46 15.83
N GLN A 100 3.49 3.30 16.12
CA GLN A 100 4.50 3.70 15.15
C GLN A 100 5.79 2.89 15.28
N LEU A 101 6.08 2.32 16.45
CA LEU A 101 7.30 1.55 16.65
C LEU A 101 7.02 0.09 16.99
N VAL A 102 6.17 -0.18 17.98
CA VAL A 102 5.92 -1.57 18.42
C VAL A 102 5.20 -2.37 17.35
N PHE A 103 4.17 -1.81 16.70
CA PHE A 103 3.45 -2.51 15.65
C PHE A 103 4.34 -2.93 14.45
N PRO A 104 5.13 -2.02 13.82
CA PRO A 104 6.06 -2.43 12.77
C PRO A 104 7.11 -3.42 13.25
N LEU A 105 7.63 -3.25 14.47
CA LEU A 105 8.63 -4.14 15.04
C LEU A 105 8.08 -5.56 15.24
N ILE A 106 6.85 -5.70 15.73
CA ILE A 106 6.17 -6.99 15.85
C ILE A 106 6.03 -7.65 14.49
N LEU A 107 5.67 -6.90 13.44
CA LEU A 107 5.56 -7.46 12.08
C LEU A 107 6.91 -7.95 11.55
N VAL A 108 7.98 -7.17 11.74
CA VAL A 108 9.35 -7.58 11.35
C VAL A 108 9.72 -8.88 12.06
N ILE A 109 9.53 -8.93 13.39
CA ILE A 109 9.88 -10.10 14.20
C ILE A 109 9.04 -11.32 13.80
N ALA A 110 7.72 -11.15 13.62
CA ALA A 110 6.83 -12.25 13.25
C ALA A 110 7.19 -12.84 11.88
N LEU A 111 7.46 -12.00 10.88
CA LEU A 111 7.87 -12.45 9.55
C LEU A 111 9.24 -13.12 9.58
N TRP A 112 10.17 -12.58 10.38
CA TRP A 112 11.50 -13.16 10.53
C TRP A 112 11.44 -14.52 11.24
N MET A 113 10.66 -14.64 12.31
CA MET A 113 10.43 -15.91 13.03
C MET A 113 9.75 -16.96 12.15
N ALA A 114 8.75 -16.55 11.35
CA ALA A 114 8.12 -17.44 10.38
C ALA A 114 9.16 -17.99 9.39
N GLN A 115 9.97 -17.11 8.79
CA GLN A 115 11.00 -17.52 7.84
C GLN A 115 12.08 -18.41 8.49
N ALA A 116 12.50 -18.10 9.72
CA ALA A 116 13.47 -18.89 10.48
C ALA A 116 12.97 -20.31 10.79
N SER A 117 11.65 -20.49 10.93
CA SER A 117 11.02 -21.79 11.19
C SER A 117 10.84 -22.64 9.93
N SER A 118 11.48 -22.29 8.80
CA SER A 118 11.27 -22.89 7.48
C SER A 118 9.82 -22.82 6.98
N PHE A 119 9.02 -21.89 7.53
CA PHE A 119 7.66 -21.65 7.09
C PHE A 119 7.67 -20.99 5.71
N LYS A 120 6.91 -21.55 4.77
CA LYS A 120 6.72 -20.99 3.43
C LYS A 120 5.45 -20.15 3.40
N PHE A 121 5.61 -18.84 3.24
CA PHE A 121 4.50 -17.91 3.02
C PHE A 121 3.62 -18.29 1.83
N SER A 122 4.18 -18.96 0.82
CA SER A 122 3.41 -19.50 -0.32
C SER A 122 2.34 -20.53 0.08
N ASN A 123 2.49 -21.19 1.24
CA ASN A 123 1.53 -22.19 1.72
C ASN A 123 0.35 -21.55 2.46
N LEU A 124 0.41 -20.26 2.78
CA LEU A 124 -0.71 -19.55 3.37
C LEU A 124 -1.86 -19.46 2.35
N PRO A 125 -3.13 -19.57 2.79
CA PRO A 125 -4.26 -19.24 1.93
C PRO A 125 -4.12 -17.84 1.34
N LEU A 126 -4.56 -17.64 0.10
CA LEU A 126 -4.38 -16.38 -0.62
C LEU A 126 -4.95 -15.17 0.15
N ILE A 127 -6.10 -15.34 0.80
CA ILE A 127 -6.69 -14.30 1.66
C ILE A 127 -5.76 -13.89 2.81
N ALA A 128 -5.06 -14.84 3.44
CA ALA A 128 -4.11 -14.53 4.51
C ALA A 128 -2.89 -13.76 3.96
N GLN A 129 -2.40 -14.11 2.77
CA GLN A 129 -1.32 -13.37 2.12
C GLN A 129 -1.73 -11.93 1.78
N LEU A 130 -2.95 -11.74 1.29
CA LEU A 130 -3.53 -10.41 1.01
C LEU A 130 -3.67 -9.58 2.29
N LEU A 131 -4.22 -10.17 3.35
CA LEU A 131 -4.36 -9.50 4.63
C LEU A 131 -3.01 -9.11 5.22
N LEU A 132 -1.99 -9.96 5.10
CA LEU A 132 -0.62 -9.61 5.51
C LEU A 132 -0.05 -8.46 4.68
N ALA A 133 -0.21 -8.49 3.36
CA ALA A 133 0.24 -7.40 2.49
C ALA A 133 -0.44 -6.07 2.85
N LEU A 134 -1.76 -6.08 3.07
CA LEU A 134 -2.51 -4.91 3.52
C LEU A 134 -2.08 -4.45 4.92
N LEU A 135 -1.85 -5.38 5.85
CA LEU A 135 -1.40 -5.08 7.21
C LEU A 135 -0.04 -4.38 7.23
N ILE A 136 0.82 -4.65 6.24
CA ILE A 136 2.13 -4.00 6.08
C ILE A 136 1.98 -2.65 5.38
N VAL A 137 1.18 -2.56 4.30
CA VAL A 137 1.15 -1.39 3.42
C VAL A 137 0.21 -0.29 3.91
N VAL A 138 -0.97 -0.65 4.43
CA VAL A 138 -2.00 0.34 4.86
C VAL A 138 -1.46 1.32 5.91
N PRO A 139 -0.69 0.90 6.94
CA PRO A 139 -0.17 1.82 7.96
C PRO A 139 0.82 2.86 7.43
N LEU A 140 1.44 2.63 6.26
CA LEU A 140 2.26 3.64 5.59
C LEU A 140 1.44 4.89 5.22
N GLY A 141 0.14 4.75 4.94
CA GLY A 141 -0.72 5.87 4.52
C GLY A 141 -0.79 6.96 5.59
N PRO A 142 -1.25 6.64 6.81
CA PRO A 142 -1.24 7.57 7.93
C PRO A 142 0.16 8.10 8.29
N MET A 143 1.21 7.27 8.18
CA MET A 143 2.59 7.71 8.46
C MET A 143 3.06 8.76 7.44
N ILE A 144 2.88 8.51 6.15
CA ILE A 144 3.25 9.45 5.09
C ILE A 144 2.41 10.72 5.20
N TYR A 145 1.12 10.61 5.51
CA TYR A 145 0.28 11.77 5.78
C TYR A 145 0.88 12.65 6.89
N ARG A 146 1.26 12.05 8.02
CA ARG A 146 1.87 12.76 9.15
C ARG A 146 3.21 13.41 8.79
N LEU A 147 4.03 12.72 8.01
CA LEU A 147 5.37 13.21 7.65
C LEU A 147 5.33 14.33 6.61
N ALA A 148 4.52 14.19 5.56
CA ALA A 148 4.56 15.09 4.41
C ALA A 148 3.47 16.16 4.42
N PHE A 149 2.25 15.82 4.85
CA PHE A 149 1.07 16.67 4.63
C PHE A 149 0.58 17.37 5.90
N GLN A 150 0.62 16.69 7.06
CA GLN A 150 0.18 17.27 8.32
C GLN A 150 0.90 18.58 8.69
N PRO A 151 2.24 18.74 8.50
CA PRO A 151 2.93 19.98 8.81
C PRO A 151 2.48 21.17 7.93
N MET A 152 1.88 20.89 6.77
CA MET A 152 1.46 21.87 5.78
C MET A 152 -0.05 21.86 5.57
N ALA A 153 -0.85 21.37 6.52
CA ALA A 153 -2.30 21.21 6.36
C ALA A 153 -3.07 22.53 6.12
N GLN A 154 -2.45 23.67 6.43
CA GLN A 154 -3.00 25.01 6.18
C GLN A 154 -2.50 25.63 4.86
N ALA A 155 -1.59 24.96 4.15
CA ALA A 155 -1.05 25.45 2.90
C ALA A 155 -2.11 25.41 1.77
N PRO A 156 -1.96 26.26 0.73
CA PRO A 156 -2.82 26.20 -0.45
C PRO A 156 -2.77 24.84 -1.15
N VAL A 157 -3.86 24.49 -1.84
CA VAL A 157 -4.00 23.23 -2.59
C VAL A 157 -2.85 23.00 -3.56
N LEU A 158 -2.38 24.06 -4.23
CA LEU A 158 -1.26 23.98 -5.16
C LEU A 158 0.03 23.51 -4.47
N VAL A 159 0.29 23.96 -3.24
CA VAL A 159 1.45 23.52 -2.45
C VAL A 159 1.32 22.06 -2.06
N LEU A 160 0.13 21.65 -1.61
CA LEU A 160 -0.16 20.24 -1.28
C LEU A 160 -0.02 19.34 -2.51
N LEU A 161 -0.40 19.81 -3.70
CA LEU A 161 -0.19 19.09 -4.95
C LEU A 161 1.29 18.92 -5.27
N ILE A 162 2.10 20.00 -5.16
CA ILE A 162 3.55 19.94 -5.37
C ILE A 162 4.21 18.94 -4.41
N VAL A 163 3.86 19.02 -3.12
CA VAL A 163 4.34 18.07 -2.10
C VAL A 163 3.89 16.66 -2.43
N SER A 164 2.65 16.47 -2.90
CA SER A 164 2.14 15.15 -3.27
C SER A 164 2.90 14.53 -4.45
N VAL A 165 3.28 15.33 -5.44
CA VAL A 165 4.13 14.87 -6.56
C VAL A 165 5.53 14.53 -6.05
N ALA A 166 6.10 15.34 -5.15
CA ALA A 166 7.39 15.04 -4.55
C ALA A 166 7.38 13.73 -3.75
N VAL A 167 6.33 13.50 -2.94
CA VAL A 167 6.14 12.24 -2.21
C VAL A 167 6.03 11.07 -3.17
N HIS A 168 5.29 11.21 -4.28
CA HIS A 168 5.20 10.16 -5.31
C HIS A 168 6.59 9.82 -5.86
N LEU A 169 7.39 10.80 -6.27
CA LEU A 169 8.74 10.56 -6.79
C LEU A 169 9.66 9.91 -5.75
N VAL A 170 9.57 10.33 -4.48
CA VAL A 170 10.32 9.72 -3.37
C VAL A 170 9.90 8.25 -3.18
N LEU A 171 8.59 7.97 -3.19
CA LEU A 171 8.09 6.60 -3.06
C LEU A 171 8.49 5.72 -4.24
N VAL A 172 8.46 6.23 -5.47
CA VAL A 172 8.97 5.51 -6.64
C VAL A 172 10.46 5.17 -6.45
N GLY A 173 11.28 6.14 -6.04
CA GLY A 173 12.71 5.92 -5.78
C GLY A 173 12.96 4.89 -4.67
N ILE A 174 12.22 4.97 -3.57
CA ILE A 174 12.24 3.99 -2.48
C ILE A 174 11.81 2.61 -3.00
N GLY A 175 10.76 2.55 -3.82
CA GLY A 175 10.27 1.32 -4.44
C GLY A 175 11.36 0.63 -5.26
N LEU A 176 12.11 1.38 -6.07
CA LEU A 176 13.24 0.86 -6.85
C LEU A 176 14.36 0.32 -5.95
N VAL A 177 14.64 0.95 -4.82
CA VAL A 177 15.65 0.46 -3.86
C VAL A 177 15.22 -0.86 -3.21
N PHE A 178 13.95 -0.98 -2.81
CA PHE A 178 13.46 -2.15 -2.07
C PHE A 178 13.03 -3.33 -2.96
N PHE A 179 12.49 -3.06 -4.15
CA PHE A 179 11.92 -4.08 -5.04
C PHE A 179 12.72 -4.28 -6.34
N GLY A 180 13.61 -3.35 -6.68
CA GLY A 180 14.29 -3.35 -7.98
C GLY A 180 13.41 -2.76 -9.09
N ALA A 181 13.98 -2.69 -10.30
CA ALA A 181 13.29 -2.19 -11.50
C ALA A 181 12.50 -3.29 -12.24
N GLU A 182 12.55 -4.53 -11.75
CA GLU A 182 11.93 -5.68 -12.39
C GLU A 182 10.44 -5.77 -12.05
N GLY A 183 9.61 -5.99 -13.08
CA GLY A 183 8.19 -6.28 -12.89
C GLY A 183 7.99 -7.68 -12.33
N SER A 184 6.96 -7.86 -11.49
CA SER A 184 6.56 -9.17 -10.97
C SER A 184 5.12 -9.51 -11.36
N ARG A 185 4.82 -10.80 -11.47
CA ARG A 185 3.48 -11.31 -11.73
C ARG A 185 3.09 -12.26 -10.61
N THR A 186 1.95 -11.99 -9.99
CA THR A 186 1.32 -12.90 -9.03
C THR A 186 0.40 -13.88 -9.79
N PRO A 187 0.19 -15.10 -9.26
CA PRO A 187 -0.80 -16.01 -9.82
C PRO A 187 -2.21 -15.43 -9.67
N PRO A 188 -3.16 -15.85 -10.52
CA PRO A 188 -4.53 -15.35 -10.49
C PRO A 188 -5.20 -15.66 -9.15
N PHE A 189 -6.12 -14.78 -8.73
CA PHE A 189 -6.83 -14.94 -7.45
C PHE A 189 -7.80 -16.12 -7.46
N SER A 190 -8.46 -16.34 -8.59
CA SER A 190 -9.40 -17.43 -8.82
C SER A 190 -9.03 -18.13 -10.12
N GLU A 191 -8.91 -19.45 -10.07
CA GLU A 191 -8.68 -20.27 -11.25
C GLU A 191 -10.01 -20.59 -11.95
N GLY A 192 -9.95 -20.67 -13.28
CA GLY A 192 -11.10 -21.04 -14.11
C GLY A 192 -11.63 -19.91 -14.98
N ALA A 193 -12.37 -20.31 -16.01
CA ALA A 193 -13.12 -19.41 -16.87
C ALA A 193 -14.53 -19.98 -17.07
N LEU A 194 -15.53 -19.12 -16.96
CA LEU A 194 -16.90 -19.45 -17.31
C LEU A 194 -17.13 -19.07 -18.76
N THR A 195 -17.60 -20.01 -19.59
CA THR A 195 -17.95 -19.72 -20.98
C THR A 195 -19.34 -19.09 -21.03
N LEU A 196 -19.39 -17.76 -21.13
CA LEU A 196 -20.63 -17.01 -21.33
C LEU A 196 -20.83 -16.77 -22.83
N ALA A 197 -21.91 -17.29 -23.39
CA ALA A 197 -22.26 -17.14 -24.82
C ALA A 197 -21.12 -17.50 -25.80
N GLY A 198 -20.31 -18.53 -25.47
CA GLY A 198 -19.19 -18.98 -26.31
C GLY A 198 -17.87 -18.25 -26.07
N VAL A 199 -17.84 -17.22 -25.22
CA VAL A 199 -16.62 -16.46 -24.87
C VAL A 199 -16.14 -16.86 -23.46
N PRO A 200 -14.86 -17.23 -23.28
CA PRO A 200 -14.32 -17.53 -21.96
C PRO A 200 -14.16 -16.25 -21.13
N VAL A 201 -14.96 -16.13 -20.07
CA VAL A 201 -14.90 -15.05 -19.08
C VAL A 201 -14.11 -15.54 -17.88
N ASN A 202 -12.98 -14.90 -17.57
CA ASN A 202 -12.12 -15.28 -16.45
C ASN A 202 -12.87 -15.14 -15.12
N ALA A 203 -12.79 -16.15 -14.24
CA ALA A 203 -13.41 -16.11 -12.91
C ALA A 203 -12.95 -14.90 -12.07
N GLN A 204 -11.76 -14.36 -12.33
CA GLN A 204 -11.24 -13.19 -11.63
C GLN A 204 -11.94 -11.87 -12.02
N THR A 205 -12.64 -11.85 -13.16
CA THR A 205 -13.37 -10.67 -13.64
C THR A 205 -14.84 -10.64 -13.20
N LEU A 206 -15.29 -11.67 -12.49
CA LEU A 206 -16.64 -11.82 -11.96
C LEU A 206 -16.66 -11.56 -10.45
#